data_AF-A0A948UQ23-F1
#
_entry.id   AF-A0A948UQ23-F1
#
_cell.length_a   1.000
_cell.length_b   1.000
_cell.length_c   1.000
_cell.angle_alpha   90.00
_cell.angle_beta   90.00
_cell.angle_gamma   90.00
#
_symmetry.space_group_name_H-M   'P 1'
#
loop_
_entity.id
_entity.type
_entity.pdbx_description
1 polymer ?
#
loop_
_entity_poly.entity_id
_entity_poly.type
_entity_poly.pdbx_seq_one_letter_code
_entity_poly.pdbx_strand_id
1 'polypeptide(L)' 'MRHKKAEKRQIEPDTIYNNLLVAKLINYIMFDGKKNAAQQQVYAALDILKAKGEDPVKVMEKA' A
#
# COMPACT_ATOMS: atom_id res chain seq x y z
N MET A 1 29.06 10.36 13.47
CA MET A 1 28.01 9.32 13.61
C MET A 1 27.79 8.62 12.26
N ARG A 2 28.49 7.52 11.95
CA ARG A 2 28.11 6.59 10.88
C ARG A 2 28.96 5.32 11.00
N HIS A 3 28.58 4.41 11.89
CA HIS A 3 29.26 3.11 12.04
C HIS A 3 28.29 1.92 12.00
N LYS A 4 27.00 2.12 12.31
CA LYS A 4 25.95 1.10 12.18
C LYS A 4 24.99 1.42 11.04
N LYS A 5 24.67 0.41 10.25
CA LYS A 5 23.58 0.47 9.25
C LYS A 5 22.27 0.64 10.00
N ALA A 6 21.46 1.60 9.58
CA ALA A 6 20.11 1.76 10.13
C ALA A 6 19.28 0.52 9.82
N GLU A 7 18.52 0.05 10.81
CA GLU A 7 17.60 -1.06 10.64
C GLU A 7 16.45 -0.66 9.71
N LYS A 8 16.03 -1.60 8.86
CA LYS A 8 14.85 -1.38 8.02
C LYS A 8 13.63 -1.41 8.92
N ARG A 9 12.83 -0.33 8.90
CA ARG A 9 11.56 -0.27 9.61
C ARG A 9 10.63 -1.33 9.04
N GLN A 10 10.10 -2.17 9.92
CA GLN A 10 9.05 -3.13 9.56
C GLN A 10 7.71 -2.39 9.54
N ILE A 11 6.88 -2.72 8.56
CA ILE A 11 5.54 -2.17 8.42
C ILE A 11 4.54 -3.30 8.61
N GLU A 12 3.35 -2.96 9.09
CA GLU A 12 2.25 -3.90 9.18
C GLU A 12 1.59 -4.08 7.80
N PRO A 13 1.09 -5.29 7.49
CA PRO A 13 0.34 -5.54 6.27
C PRO A 13 -1.00 -4.80 6.27
N ASP A 14 -1.57 -4.64 5.08
CA ASP A 14 -2.88 -3.99 4.91
C ASP A 14 -4.00 -4.78 5.60
N THR A 15 -4.97 -4.11 6.20
CA THR A 15 -6.04 -4.77 6.96
C THR A 15 -7.06 -5.52 6.09
N ILE A 16 -7.21 -5.15 4.82
CA ILE A 16 -8.22 -5.74 3.91
C ILE A 16 -7.59 -6.85 3.09
N TYR A 17 -6.45 -6.56 2.46
CA TYR A 17 -5.79 -7.50 1.54
C TYR A 17 -4.68 -8.32 2.21
N ASN A 18 -4.34 -8.03 3.47
CA ASN A 18 -3.22 -8.64 4.21
C ASN A 18 -1.91 -8.64 3.41
N ASN A 19 -1.70 -7.59 2.61
CA ASN A 19 -0.57 -7.49 1.69
C ASN A 19 0.32 -6.29 2.05
N LEU A 20 1.62 -6.53 2.14
CA LEU A 20 2.64 -5.51 2.44
C LEU A 20 2.82 -4.49 1.31
N LEU A 21 2.60 -4.86 0.04
CA LEU A 21 2.71 -3.95 -1.10
C LEU A 21 1.60 -2.89 -1.08
N VAL A 22 0.37 -3.32 -0.79
CA VAL A 22 -0.78 -2.42 -0.65
C VAL A 22 -0.54 -1.44 0.51
N ALA A 23 -0.06 -1.93 1.65
CA ALA A 23 0.29 -1.08 2.79
C ALA A 23 1.40 -0.05 2.45
N LYS A 24 2.43 -0.45 1.68
CA LYS A 24 3.47 0.47 1.20
C LYS A 24 2.90 1.54 0.30
N LEU A 25 2.03 1.17 -0.63
CA LEU A 25 1.42 2.11 -1.57
C LEU A 25 0.58 3.17 -0.85
N ILE A 26 -0.25 2.74 0.10
CA ILE A 26 -1.03 3.64 0.96
C ILE A 26 -0.11 4.64 1.66
N ASN A 27 0.99 4.16 2.25
CA ASN A 27 1.95 5.02 2.95
C ASN A 27 2.71 5.98 2.01
N TYR A 28 2.93 5.60 0.75
CA TYR A 28 3.59 6.47 -0.24
C TYR A 28 2.66 7.55 -0.81
N ILE A 29 1.38 7.24 -1.00
CA ILE A 29 0.38 8.20 -1.49
C ILE A 29 -0.12 9.13 -0.37
N MET A 30 0.05 8.70 0.89
CA MET A 30 -0.36 9.47 2.06
C MET A 30 0.34 10.83 2.11
N PHE A 31 -0.45 11.88 1.95
CA PHE A 31 -0.01 13.27 2.09
C PHE A 31 -0.44 13.81 3.46
N ASP A 32 0.43 14.58 4.11
CA ASP A 32 0.12 15.30 5.37
C ASP A 32 -0.37 14.37 6.52
N GLY A 33 0.12 13.12 6.54
CA GLY A 33 -0.28 12.13 7.56
C GLY A 33 -1.73 11.62 7.44
N LYS A 34 -2.46 11.97 6.38
CA LYS A 34 -3.87 11.62 6.19
C LYS A 34 -4.05 10.18 5.69
N LYS A 35 -3.80 9.21 6.59
CA LYS A 35 -3.88 7.78 6.27
C LYS A 35 -5.26 7.34 5.78
N ASN A 36 -6.33 7.82 6.43
CA ASN A 36 -7.70 7.47 6.04
C ASN A 36 -8.02 7.91 4.61
N ALA A 37 -7.64 9.13 4.23
CA ALA A 37 -7.85 9.64 2.88
C ALA A 37 -7.09 8.80 1.83
N ALA A 38 -5.82 8.46 2.10
CA ALA A 38 -5.03 7.62 1.21
C ALA A 38 -5.61 6.21 1.07
N GLN A 39 -6.06 5.60 2.18
CA GLN A 39 -6.72 4.29 2.18
C GLN A 39 -7.96 4.30 1.31
N GLN A 40 -8.85 5.28 1.48
CA GLN A 40 -10.07 5.41 0.70
C GLN A 40 -9.79 5.49 -0.81
N GLN A 41 -8.81 6.31 -1.22
CA GLN A 41 -8.46 6.46 -2.63
C GLN A 41 -7.85 5.18 -3.23
N VAL A 42 -6.96 4.51 -2.48
CA VAL A 42 -6.35 3.26 -2.94
C VAL A 42 -7.39 2.16 -3.08
N TYR A 43 -8.26 1.96 -2.08
CA TYR A 43 -9.30 0.93 -2.18
C TYR A 43 -10.32 1.24 -3.29
N ALA A 44 -10.71 2.50 -3.47
CA ALA A 44 -11.56 2.89 -4.59
C ALA A 44 -10.92 2.55 -5.95
N ALA A 45 -9.62 2.80 -6.10
CA ALA A 45 -8.89 2.41 -7.31
C ALA A 45 -8.84 0.87 -7.50
N LEU A 46 -8.66 0.11 -6.42
CA LEU A 46 -8.67 -1.35 -6.47
C LEU A 46 -10.05 -1.92 -6.81
N ASP A 47 -11.13 -1.28 -6.35
CA ASP A 47 -12.49 -1.69 -6.69
C ASP A 47 -12.81 -1.44 -8.17
N ILE A 48 -12.29 -0.35 -8.75
CA ILE A 48 -12.37 -0.12 -10.20
C ILE A 48 -11.64 -1.23 -10.98
N LEU A 49 -10.47 -1.68 -10.50
CA LEU A 49 -9.73 -2.78 -11.12
C LEU A 49 -10.49 -4.11 -11.02
N LYS A 50 -11.08 -4.40 -9.86
CA LYS A 50 -11.95 -5.58 -9.68
C LYS A 50 -13.14 -5.55 -10.65
N ALA A 51 -13.76 -4.39 -10.85
CA ALA A 51 -14.88 -4.23 -11.77
C ALA A 51 -14.48 -4.50 -13.23
N LYS A 52 -13.20 -4.31 -13.59
CA LYS A 52 -12.65 -4.68 -14.90
C LYS A 52 -12.30 -6.16 -15.04
N GLY A 53 -12.50 -6.97 -13.98
CA GLY A 53 -12.21 -8.40 -13.96
C GLY A 53 -10.75 -8.75 -13.68
N GLU A 54 -9.93 -7.77 -13.30
CA GLU A 54 -8.54 -7.98 -12.94
C GLU A 54 -8.40 -8.20 -11.43
N ASP A 55 -7.50 -9.11 -11.03
CA ASP A 55 -7.18 -9.32 -9.62
C ASP A 55 -6.24 -8.20 -9.15
N PRO A 56 -6.70 -7.29 -8.27
CA PRO A 56 -5.96 -6.08 -7.90
C PRO A 56 -4.62 -6.38 -7.25
N VAL A 57 -4.50 -7.51 -6.53
CA VAL A 57 -3.24 -7.91 -5.89
C VAL A 57 -2.25 -8.37 -6.93
N LYS A 58 -2.69 -9.15 -7.92
CA LYS A 58 -1.84 -9.58 -9.03
C LYS A 58 -1.42 -8.44 -9.94
N VAL A 59 -2.27 -7.44 -10.13
CA VAL A 59 -1.92 -6.23 -10.90
C VAL A 59 -0.81 -5.47 -10.19
N MET A 60 -0.87 -5.34 -8.86
CA MET A 60 0.19 -4.71 -8.08
C MET A 60 1.50 -5.51 -8.04
N GLU A 61 1.43 -6.84 -8.08
CA GLU A 61 2.64 -7.69 -8.11
C GLU A 61 3.31 -7.75 -9.48
N LYS A 62 2.55 -7.54 -10.56
CA LYS A 62 3.06 -7.55 -11.93
C LYS A 62 3.67 -6.22 -12.38
N ALA A 63 3.36 -5.12 -11.69
CA ALA A 63 3.85 -3.77 -12.00
C ALA A 63 5.23 -3.52 -11.38
#